data_AF-A0A7C3VJX5-F1
#
_entry.id   AF-A0A7C3VJX5-F1
#
_cell.length_a   1.000
_cell.length_b   1.000
_cell.length_c   1.000
_cell.angle_alpha   90.00
_cell.angle_beta   90.00
_cell.angle_gamma   90.00
#
_symmetry.space_group_name_H-M   'P 1'
#
loop_
_entity.id
_entity.type
_entity.pdbx_description
1 polymer ?
#
loop_
_entity_poly.entity_id
_entity_poly.type
_entity_poly.pdbx_seq_one_letter_code
_entity_poly.pdbx_strand_id
1 'polypeptide(L)'
;MAYGFYLYGILPSEPDILDLLGLDGQPVQVRVVDGFTFLYSQAQQERYLASRRNLLGHEKVLEAAMQMGYPYLLPLQFGSTVPNWQAVAEQLTIPYGDKLDELFEKLEGRREVGVKVFWEEKAELDLILAANEDLRARRDRLSGTTLSMEQTIAIGQEIERHLAHHRQEIIAQFQATLNPLAVEIVERDSLTDNMIYNAAYLIPWDDEPHFATQVESLDKLFDSRLRIRYNNFTAPFNFAVFKTS
;
A
#
# COMPACT_ATOMS: atom_id res chain seq x y z
N MET A 1 -28.21 11.26 -19.85
CA MET A 1 -27.08 11.97 -20.52
C MET A 1 -25.82 11.30 -20.03
N ALA A 2 -24.91 10.91 -20.92
CA ALA A 2 -23.64 10.30 -20.48
C ALA A 2 -22.75 11.41 -19.90
N TYR A 3 -22.27 11.27 -18.67
CA TYR A 3 -21.41 12.24 -18.01
C TYR A 3 -19.94 12.14 -18.44
N GLY A 4 -19.66 11.39 -19.50
CA GLY A 4 -18.32 11.04 -19.98
C GLY A 4 -17.96 9.60 -19.68
N PHE A 5 -16.68 9.36 -19.42
CA PHE A 5 -16.09 8.04 -19.15
C PHE A 5 -15.38 8.05 -17.81
N TYR A 6 -15.62 7.03 -17.00
CA TYR A 6 -14.85 6.77 -15.78
C TYR A 6 -13.69 5.84 -16.13
N LEU A 7 -12.46 6.25 -15.85
CA LEU A 7 -11.25 5.49 -16.14
C LEU A 7 -10.77 4.75 -14.89
N TYR A 8 -10.53 3.44 -15.03
CA TYR A 8 -10.00 2.59 -13.95
C TYR A 8 -8.48 2.52 -14.00
N GLY A 9 -7.93 2.25 -15.18
CA GLY A 9 -6.51 2.00 -15.37
C GLY A 9 -6.15 1.87 -16.84
N ILE A 10 -4.87 1.68 -17.09
CA ILE A 10 -4.29 1.50 -18.41
C ILE A 10 -3.66 0.11 -18.47
N LEU A 11 -4.00 -0.66 -19.50
CA LEU A 11 -3.48 -1.98 -19.79
C LEU A 11 -2.39 -1.89 -20.87
N PRO A 12 -1.41 -2.80 -20.85
CA PRO A 12 -0.35 -2.86 -21.87
C PRO A 12 -0.88 -3.34 -23.24
N SER A 13 -2.02 -4.05 -23.27
CA SER A 13 -2.64 -4.57 -24.49
C SER A 13 -4.14 -4.71 -24.34
N GLU A 14 -4.84 -4.85 -25.46
CA GLU A 14 -6.28 -5.07 -25.50
C GLU A 14 -6.64 -6.50 -25.03
N PRO A 15 -7.58 -6.64 -24.07
CA PRO A 15 -8.07 -7.95 -23.68
C PRO A 15 -9.03 -8.56 -24.70
N ASP A 16 -8.87 -9.86 -24.96
CA ASP A 16 -9.74 -10.62 -25.88
C ASP A 16 -11.20 -10.65 -25.42
N ILE A 17 -11.42 -10.83 -24.12
CA ILE A 17 -12.75 -10.86 -23.49
C ILE A 17 -12.67 -10.04 -22.22
N LEU A 18 -13.65 -9.15 -22.03
CA LEU A 18 -13.84 -8.40 -20.80
C LEU A 18 -15.31 -8.46 -20.40
N ASP A 19 -15.63 -9.35 -19.46
CA ASP A 19 -16.98 -9.48 -18.89
C ASP A 19 -16.96 -9.04 -17.42
N LEU A 20 -16.82 -7.73 -17.23
CA LEU A 20 -16.73 -7.11 -15.91
C LEU A 20 -17.79 -6.01 -15.76
N LEU A 21 -18.36 -5.93 -14.56
CA LEU A 21 -19.18 -4.81 -14.14
C LEU A 21 -18.38 -3.92 -13.20
N GLY A 22 -18.35 -2.64 -13.53
CA GLY A 22 -17.68 -1.62 -12.74
C GLY A 22 -18.64 -0.86 -11.83
N LEU A 23 -18.31 0.41 -11.59
CA LEU A 23 -19.13 1.31 -10.81
C LEU A 23 -20.53 1.47 -11.40
N ASP A 24 -21.52 1.60 -10.52
CA ASP A 24 -22.94 1.74 -10.86
C ASP A 24 -23.48 0.62 -11.78
N GLY A 25 -22.87 -0.57 -11.72
CA GLY A 25 -23.26 -1.74 -12.51
C GLY A 25 -23.03 -1.56 -14.01
N GLN A 26 -22.16 -0.63 -14.41
CA GLN A 26 -21.88 -0.37 -15.81
C GLN A 26 -20.90 -1.41 -16.37
N PRO A 27 -21.10 -1.87 -17.62
CA PRO A 27 -20.13 -2.76 -18.26
C PRO A 27 -18.80 -2.02 -18.41
N VAL A 28 -17.72 -2.69 -18.03
CA VAL A 28 -16.36 -2.21 -18.26
C VAL A 28 -15.98 -2.55 -19.71
N GLN A 29 -15.34 -1.60 -20.37
CA GLN A 29 -14.93 -1.66 -21.75
C GLN A 29 -13.48 -1.21 -21.87
N VAL A 30 -12.89 -1.45 -23.03
CA VAL A 30 -11.55 -0.97 -23.37
C VAL A 30 -11.58 0.00 -24.55
N ARG A 31 -10.67 0.96 -24.51
CA ARG A 31 -10.44 1.88 -25.63
C ARG A 31 -8.96 2.11 -25.82
N VAL A 32 -8.48 1.93 -27.04
CA VAL A 32 -7.12 2.34 -27.40
C VAL A 32 -7.07 3.82 -27.76
N VAL A 33 -6.11 4.52 -27.16
CA VAL A 33 -5.76 5.91 -27.45
C VAL A 33 -4.23 5.98 -27.49
N ASP A 34 -3.67 6.38 -28.64
CA ASP A 34 -2.22 6.54 -28.85
C ASP A 34 -1.38 5.32 -28.43
N GLY A 35 -1.89 4.10 -28.66
CA GLY A 35 -1.20 2.85 -28.30
C GLY A 35 -1.47 2.34 -26.89
N PHE A 36 -2.13 3.13 -26.03
CA PHE A 36 -2.48 2.76 -24.66
C PHE A 36 -3.91 2.26 -24.55
N THR A 37 -4.12 1.14 -23.86
CA THR A 37 -5.45 0.53 -23.68
C THR A 37 -6.08 1.00 -22.38
N PHE A 38 -7.09 1.87 -22.45
CA PHE A 38 -7.80 2.37 -21.28
C PHE A 38 -8.95 1.47 -20.88
N LEU A 39 -8.96 1.03 -19.63
CA LEU A 39 -10.06 0.33 -18.99
C LEU A 39 -11.06 1.38 -18.46
N TYR A 40 -12.29 1.38 -18.96
CA TYR A 40 -13.28 2.41 -18.64
C TYR A 40 -14.71 1.87 -18.54
N SER A 41 -15.60 2.66 -17.96
CA SER A 41 -17.05 2.45 -18.06
C SER A 41 -17.76 3.78 -18.31
N GLN A 42 -19.00 3.73 -18.80
CA GLN A 42 -19.79 4.95 -18.96
C GLN A 42 -20.06 5.60 -17.60
N ALA A 43 -19.75 6.88 -17.45
CA ALA A 43 -19.98 7.59 -16.19
C ALA A 43 -21.47 7.91 -16.02
N GLN A 44 -22.03 7.51 -14.87
CA GLN A 44 -23.42 7.77 -14.48
C GLN A 44 -23.55 8.99 -13.56
N GLN A 45 -22.42 9.57 -13.16
CA GLN A 45 -22.32 10.70 -12.26
C GLN A 45 -21.25 11.66 -12.79
N GLU A 46 -21.46 12.97 -12.64
CA GLU A 46 -20.46 13.99 -12.97
C GLU A 46 -19.25 13.90 -12.01
N ARG A 47 -19.49 13.56 -10.75
CA ARG A 47 -18.44 13.38 -9.75
C ARG A 47 -18.74 12.17 -8.86
N TYR A 48 -17.76 11.30 -8.73
CA TYR A 48 -17.84 10.13 -7.86
C TYR A 48 -17.35 10.46 -6.46
N LEU A 49 -18.20 10.28 -5.45
CA LEU A 49 -17.79 10.37 -4.05
C LEU A 49 -16.96 9.14 -3.66
N ALA A 50 -15.89 9.37 -2.89
CA ALA A 50 -14.99 8.34 -2.37
C ALA A 50 -15.62 7.52 -1.22
N SER A 51 -16.78 6.93 -1.48
CA SER A 51 -17.41 5.98 -0.56
C SER A 51 -16.65 4.65 -0.59
N ARG A 52 -16.66 3.91 0.53
CA ARG A 52 -16.07 2.56 0.61
C ARG A 52 -16.54 1.64 -0.51
N ARG A 53 -17.84 1.70 -0.86
CA ARG A 53 -18.43 0.93 -1.95
C ARG A 53 -17.75 1.26 -3.30
N ASN A 54 -17.58 2.54 -3.60
CA ASN A 54 -17.02 2.96 -4.88
C ASN A 54 -15.51 2.71 -4.95
N LEU A 55 -14.77 2.91 -3.85
CA LEU A 55 -13.34 2.60 -3.79
C LEU A 55 -13.08 1.11 -4.05
N LEU A 56 -13.81 0.23 -3.34
CA LEU A 56 -13.72 -1.21 -3.56
C LEU A 56 -14.19 -1.62 -4.96
N GLY A 57 -15.22 -0.95 -5.50
CA GLY A 57 -15.69 -1.22 -6.85
C GLY A 57 -14.64 -0.89 -7.92
N HIS A 58 -13.91 0.21 -7.74
CA HIS A 58 -12.78 0.58 -8.60
C HIS A 58 -11.65 -0.45 -8.50
N GLU A 59 -11.23 -0.80 -7.27
CA GLU A 59 -10.15 -1.76 -7.02
C GLU A 59 -10.47 -3.14 -7.61
N LYS A 60 -11.70 -3.63 -7.43
CA LYS A 60 -12.14 -4.93 -7.97
C LYS A 60 -12.05 -5.02 -9.49
N VAL A 61 -12.29 -3.93 -10.21
CA VAL A 61 -12.16 -3.92 -11.68
C VAL A 61 -10.71 -4.13 -12.09
N LEU A 62 -9.78 -3.48 -11.39
CA LEU A 62 -8.34 -3.63 -11.64
C LEU A 62 -7.85 -5.04 -11.26
N GLU A 63 -8.23 -5.52 -10.08
CA GLU A 63 -7.89 -6.88 -9.62
C GLU A 63 -8.42 -7.96 -10.58
N ALA A 64 -9.65 -7.80 -11.08
CA ALA A 64 -10.22 -8.73 -12.04
C ALA A 64 -9.45 -8.70 -13.38
N ALA A 65 -9.08 -7.52 -13.89
CA ALA A 65 -8.22 -7.42 -15.06
C ALA A 65 -6.86 -8.13 -14.83
N MET A 66 -6.25 -7.96 -13.66
CA MET A 66 -5.01 -8.67 -13.32
C MET A 66 -5.18 -10.19 -13.32
N GLN A 67 -6.27 -10.71 -12.75
CA GLN A 67 -6.59 -12.14 -12.73
C GLN A 67 -6.82 -12.73 -14.12
N MET A 68 -7.24 -11.91 -15.09
CA MET A 68 -7.46 -12.31 -16.47
C MET A 68 -6.17 -12.37 -17.32
N GLY A 69 -5.01 -12.16 -16.70
CA GLY A 69 -3.71 -12.25 -17.38
C GLY A 69 -3.08 -10.90 -17.73
N TYR A 70 -3.55 -9.79 -17.11
CA TYR A 70 -2.96 -8.46 -17.26
C TYR A 70 -2.30 -7.98 -15.95
N PRO A 71 -1.25 -8.67 -15.46
CA PRO A 71 -0.70 -8.46 -14.12
C PRO A 71 -0.04 -7.09 -13.91
N TYR A 72 0.51 -6.49 -14.97
CA TYR A 72 1.20 -5.19 -14.93
C TYR A 72 0.36 -4.14 -15.66
N LEU A 73 -0.55 -3.53 -14.91
CA LEU A 73 -1.38 -2.42 -15.35
C LEU A 73 -1.00 -1.12 -14.62
N LEU A 74 -1.34 0.02 -15.19
CA LEU A 74 -1.21 1.32 -14.54
C LEU A 74 -2.56 1.72 -13.94
N PRO A 75 -2.76 1.58 -12.62
CA PRO A 75 -4.00 2.00 -12.00
C PRO A 75 -4.11 3.53 -12.02
N LEU A 76 -5.28 4.03 -12.42
CA LEU A 76 -5.59 5.46 -12.33
C LEU A 76 -6.20 5.75 -10.96
N GLN A 77 -6.04 6.99 -10.49
CA GLN A 77 -6.60 7.38 -9.19
C GLN A 77 -8.13 7.29 -9.21
N PHE A 78 -8.72 6.97 -8.06
CA PHE A 78 -10.16 6.95 -7.93
C PHE A 78 -10.77 8.31 -8.31
N GLY A 79 -11.79 8.28 -9.16
CA GLY A 79 -12.51 9.48 -9.58
C GLY A 79 -11.97 10.12 -10.86
N SER A 80 -11.03 9.46 -11.56
CA SER A 80 -10.59 9.86 -12.90
C SER A 80 -11.72 9.76 -13.92
N THR A 81 -12.43 10.87 -14.15
CA THR A 81 -13.48 10.99 -15.17
C THR A 81 -13.06 11.93 -16.28
N VAL A 82 -13.36 11.57 -17.53
CA VAL A 82 -13.07 12.38 -18.71
C VAL A 82 -14.32 12.61 -19.54
N PRO A 83 -14.54 13.82 -20.09
CA PRO A 83 -15.74 14.13 -20.87
C PRO A 83 -15.75 13.43 -22.23
N ASN A 84 -14.58 13.18 -22.81
CA ASN A 84 -14.40 12.53 -24.10
C ASN A 84 -12.96 11.99 -24.25
N TRP A 85 -12.72 11.21 -25.29
CA TRP A 85 -11.41 10.61 -25.59
C TRP A 85 -10.35 11.60 -26.07
N GLN A 86 -10.75 12.73 -26.66
CA GLN A 86 -9.81 13.77 -27.05
C GLN A 86 -9.11 14.38 -25.82
N ALA A 87 -9.85 14.56 -24.72
CA ALA A 87 -9.28 15.02 -23.46
C ALA A 87 -8.24 14.04 -22.89
N VAL A 88 -8.43 12.72 -23.05
CA VAL A 88 -7.44 11.71 -22.66
C VAL A 88 -6.16 11.89 -23.47
N ALA A 89 -6.29 12.08 -24.79
CA ALA A 89 -5.15 12.28 -25.66
C ALA A 89 -4.33 13.51 -25.26
N GLU A 90 -4.99 14.66 -25.16
CA GLU A 90 -4.36 15.95 -24.91
C GLU A 90 -3.78 16.09 -23.49
N GLN A 91 -4.40 15.46 -22.49
CA GLN A 91 -4.02 15.64 -21.08
C GLN A 91 -3.14 14.52 -20.52
N LEU A 92 -3.11 13.34 -21.17
CA LEU A 92 -2.43 12.17 -20.63
C LEU A 92 -1.44 11.53 -21.62
N THR A 93 -1.92 10.98 -22.74
CA THR A 93 -1.06 10.15 -23.61
C THR A 93 -0.05 10.98 -24.41
N ILE A 94 -0.44 12.14 -24.96
CA ILE A 94 0.50 13.02 -25.67
C ILE A 94 1.58 13.61 -24.74
N PRO A 95 1.24 14.22 -23.58
CA PRO A 95 2.25 14.82 -22.71
C PRO A 95 3.08 13.81 -21.90
N TYR A 96 2.57 12.60 -21.66
CA TYR A 96 3.20 11.62 -20.77
C TYR A 96 3.42 10.24 -21.38
N GLY A 97 3.26 10.06 -22.69
CA GLY A 97 3.41 8.77 -23.38
C GLY A 97 4.71 8.04 -23.04
N ASP A 98 5.85 8.70 -23.24
CA ASP A 98 7.16 8.12 -22.90
C ASP A 98 7.25 7.66 -21.43
N LYS A 99 6.65 8.42 -20.50
CA LYS A 99 6.63 8.05 -19.08
C LYS A 99 5.69 6.90 -18.78
N LEU A 100 4.60 6.74 -19.53
CA LEU A 100 3.71 5.59 -19.40
C LEU A 100 4.43 4.32 -19.84
N ASP A 101 5.17 4.38 -20.95
CA ASP A 101 5.98 3.27 -21.44
C ASP A 101 7.05 2.87 -20.42
N GLU A 102 7.81 3.83 -19.88
CA GLU A 102 8.79 3.58 -18.80
C GLU A 102 8.14 2.91 -17.56
N LEU A 103 6.91 3.30 -17.21
CA LEU A 103 6.19 2.68 -16.10
C LEU A 103 5.75 1.25 -16.42
N PHE A 104 5.31 0.97 -17.65
CA PHE A 104 5.00 -0.40 -18.05
C PHE A 104 6.24 -1.29 -18.04
N GLU A 105 7.37 -0.84 -18.60
CA GLU A 105 8.64 -1.56 -18.55
C GLU A 105 9.08 -1.83 -17.10
N LYS A 106 8.89 -0.85 -16.21
CA LYS A 106 9.18 -1.02 -14.78
C LYS A 106 8.30 -2.08 -14.13
N LEU A 107 7.03 -2.20 -14.52
CA LEU A 107 6.08 -3.11 -13.87
C LEU A 107 6.02 -4.49 -14.52
N GLU A 108 6.51 -4.63 -15.75
CA GLU A 108 6.49 -5.89 -16.50
C GLU A 108 7.11 -7.04 -15.68
N GLY A 109 6.37 -8.14 -15.55
CA GLY A 109 6.78 -9.32 -14.79
C GLY A 109 6.91 -9.11 -13.28
N ARG A 110 6.40 -8.00 -12.73
CA ARG A 110 6.49 -7.66 -11.30
C ARG A 110 5.11 -7.48 -10.69
N ARG A 111 5.02 -7.62 -9.37
CA ARG A 111 3.81 -7.34 -8.59
C ARG A 111 4.12 -6.50 -7.37
N GLU A 112 3.13 -5.73 -6.96
CA GLU A 112 3.12 -5.05 -5.69
C GLU A 112 2.62 -5.99 -4.59
N VAL A 113 3.36 -6.06 -3.48
CA VAL A 113 2.90 -6.66 -2.23
C VAL A 113 3.06 -5.66 -1.09
N GLY A 114 2.15 -5.70 -0.11
CA GLY A 114 2.13 -4.79 1.02
C GLY A 114 2.32 -5.52 2.35
N VAL A 115 3.17 -4.98 3.22
CA VAL A 115 3.38 -5.48 4.59
C VAL A 115 3.04 -4.38 5.58
N LYS A 116 2.14 -4.66 6.50
CA LYS A 116 1.81 -3.79 7.64
C LYS A 116 2.01 -4.53 8.93
N VAL A 117 2.73 -3.93 9.87
CA VAL A 117 3.05 -4.54 11.17
C VAL A 117 2.44 -3.70 12.27
N PHE A 118 1.68 -4.35 13.14
CA PHE A 118 1.06 -3.75 14.30
C PHE A 118 1.57 -4.42 15.56
N TRP A 119 1.76 -3.63 16.62
CA TRP A 119 2.15 -4.13 17.93
C TRP A 119 1.10 -3.77 19.00
N GLU A 120 1.18 -4.41 20.15
CA GLU A 120 0.47 -3.95 21.35
C GLU A 120 1.48 -3.24 22.27
N GLU A 121 1.51 -1.91 22.20
CA GLU A 121 2.52 -1.09 22.88
C GLU A 121 2.67 -1.41 24.39
N LYS A 122 1.57 -1.73 25.07
CA LYS A 122 1.61 -2.12 26.49
C LYS A 122 2.35 -3.44 26.71
N ALA A 123 2.09 -4.46 25.88
CA ALA A 123 2.77 -5.74 25.96
C ALA A 123 4.27 -5.58 25.65
N GLU A 124 4.61 -4.73 24.69
CA GLU A 124 5.99 -4.41 24.34
C GLU A 124 6.70 -3.64 25.45
N LEU A 125 6.01 -2.69 26.08
CA LEU A 125 6.53 -1.99 27.25
C LEU A 125 6.80 -2.96 28.40
N ASP A 126 5.88 -3.90 28.68
CA ASP A 126 6.08 -4.90 29.74
C ASP A 126 7.30 -5.79 29.47
N LEU A 127 7.57 -6.15 28.21
CA LEU A 127 8.78 -6.87 27.81
C LEU A 127 10.06 -6.05 28.08
N ILE A 128 10.05 -4.77 27.70
CA ILE A 128 11.18 -3.84 27.95
C ILE A 128 11.42 -3.69 29.47
N LEU A 129 10.36 -3.52 30.25
CA LEU A 129 10.44 -3.39 31.71
C LEU A 129 10.87 -4.68 32.40
N ALA A 130 10.52 -5.85 31.86
CA ALA A 130 11.00 -7.14 32.36
C ALA A 130 12.51 -7.32 32.13
N ALA A 131 13.04 -6.78 31.02
CA ALA A 131 14.46 -6.81 30.71
C ALA A 131 15.29 -5.71 31.44
N ASN A 132 14.64 -4.70 32.01
CA ASN A 132 15.28 -3.56 32.67
C ASN A 132 14.65 -3.25 34.04
N GLU A 133 15.18 -3.88 35.10
CA GLU A 133 14.69 -3.73 36.47
C GLU A 133 14.74 -2.28 36.98
N ASP A 134 15.74 -1.51 36.56
CA ASP A 134 15.94 -0.13 36.98
C ASP A 134 14.88 0.81 36.37
N LEU A 135 14.59 0.64 35.08
CA LEU A 135 13.49 1.34 34.41
C LEU A 135 12.13 0.97 35.01
N ARG A 136 11.91 -0.31 35.34
CA ARG A 136 10.72 -0.77 36.04
C ARG A 136 10.57 -0.13 37.42
N ALA A 137 11.63 -0.12 38.23
CA ALA A 137 11.63 0.51 39.54
C ALA A 137 11.35 2.01 39.46
N ARG A 138 11.88 2.71 38.44
CA ARG A 138 11.56 4.12 38.16
C ARG A 138 10.09 4.31 37.78
N ARG A 139 9.55 3.47 36.89
CA ARG A 139 8.13 3.53 36.49
C ARG A 139 7.20 3.32 37.69
N ASP A 140 7.51 2.36 38.57
CA ASP A 140 6.66 2.06 39.74
C ASP A 140 6.60 3.23 40.73
N ARG A 141 7.65 4.07 40.81
CA ARG A 141 7.64 5.31 41.62
C ARG A 141 6.64 6.35 41.12
N LEU A 142 6.25 6.32 39.84
CA LEU A 142 5.20 7.20 39.28
C LEU A 142 3.83 6.94 39.91
N SER A 143 3.53 5.70 40.32
CA SER A 143 2.23 5.31 40.85
C SER A 143 2.13 5.39 42.39
N GLY A 144 3.23 5.66 43.10
CA GLY A 144 3.31 5.54 44.56
C GLY A 144 3.90 6.73 45.32
N THR A 145 4.37 7.79 44.64
CA THR A 145 5.07 8.92 45.29
C THR A 145 4.70 10.26 44.68
N THR A 146 4.73 11.33 45.49
CA THR A 146 4.60 12.72 45.00
C THR A 146 5.90 13.15 44.30
N LEU A 147 6.06 12.76 43.03
CA LEU A 147 7.18 13.20 42.20
C LEU A 147 6.99 14.64 41.73
N SER A 148 8.10 15.35 41.46
CA SER A 148 8.01 16.64 40.78
C SER A 148 7.55 16.45 39.33
N MET A 149 6.94 17.49 38.75
CA MET A 149 6.52 17.46 37.34
C MET A 149 7.69 17.14 36.39
N GLU A 150 8.88 17.66 36.68
CA GLU A 150 10.10 17.40 35.93
C GLU A 150 10.52 15.92 35.99
N GLN A 151 10.44 15.29 37.16
CA GLN A 151 10.77 13.87 37.33
C GLN A 151 9.80 12.96 36.57
N THR A 152 8.50 13.28 36.61
CA THR A 152 7.47 12.54 35.85
C THR A 152 7.71 12.64 34.34
N ILE A 153 8.03 13.84 33.85
CA ILE A 153 8.34 14.06 32.42
C ILE A 153 9.60 13.28 32.03
N ALA A 154 10.66 13.33 32.84
CA ALA A 154 11.92 12.64 32.54
C ALA A 154 11.74 11.12 32.41
N ILE A 155 10.96 10.49 33.31
CA ILE A 155 10.68 9.05 33.25
C ILE A 155 9.84 8.71 32.01
N GLY A 156 8.83 9.54 31.69
CA GLY A 156 8.04 9.38 30.46
C GLY A 156 8.88 9.40 29.19
N GLN A 157 9.76 10.41 29.06
CA GLN A 157 10.68 10.53 27.93
C GLN A 157 11.68 9.38 27.85
N GLU A 158 12.11 8.82 28.97
CA GLU A 158 12.96 7.62 28.99
C GLU A 158 12.22 6.41 28.43
N ILE A 159 10.98 6.18 28.87
CA ILE A 159 10.12 5.09 28.38
C ILE A 159 9.87 5.24 26.87
N GLU A 160 9.51 6.44 26.40
CA GLU A 160 9.30 6.72 24.97
C GLU A 160 10.55 6.43 24.13
N ARG A 161 11.74 6.79 24.62
CA ARG A 161 13.00 6.47 23.93
C ARG A 161 13.24 4.96 23.82
N HIS A 162 12.99 4.21 24.89
CA HIS A 162 13.12 2.75 24.86
C HIS A 162 12.11 2.11 23.89
N LEU A 163 10.85 2.57 23.89
CA LEU A 163 9.84 2.10 22.94
C LEU A 163 10.22 2.44 21.50
N ALA A 164 10.71 3.65 21.24
CA ALA A 164 11.15 4.05 19.90
C ALA A 164 12.34 3.22 19.42
N HIS A 165 13.32 2.94 20.29
CA HIS A 165 14.45 2.07 19.96
C HIS A 165 14.00 0.65 19.65
N HIS A 166 13.18 0.06 20.52
CA HIS A 166 12.66 -1.30 20.34
C HIS A 166 11.81 -1.42 19.05
N ARG A 167 11.01 -0.39 18.75
CA ARG A 167 10.28 -0.29 17.48
C ARG A 167 11.23 -0.32 16.29
N GLN A 168 12.31 0.46 16.34
CA GLN A 168 13.29 0.53 15.26
C GLN A 168 14.05 -0.80 15.08
N GLU A 169 14.36 -1.51 16.16
CA GLU A 169 14.97 -2.84 16.10
C GLU A 169 14.05 -3.83 15.38
N ILE A 170 12.74 -3.83 15.69
CA ILE A 170 11.76 -4.66 14.98
C ILE A 170 11.73 -4.29 13.50
N ILE A 171 11.56 -3.00 13.16
CA ILE A 171 11.53 -2.53 11.76
C ILE A 171 12.79 -2.95 11.01
N ALA A 172 13.97 -2.81 11.63
CA ALA A 172 15.24 -3.19 11.02
C ALA A 172 15.30 -4.69 10.66
N GLN A 173 14.68 -5.57 11.45
CA GLN A 173 14.58 -7.00 11.12
C GLN A 173 13.70 -7.25 9.89
N PHE A 174 12.55 -6.55 9.78
CA PHE A 174 11.70 -6.62 8.59
C PHE A 174 12.46 -6.13 7.35
N GLN A 175 13.12 -4.98 7.45
CA GLN A 175 13.91 -4.41 6.37
C GLN A 175 15.06 -5.35 5.95
N ALA A 176 15.83 -5.87 6.90
CA ALA A 176 16.95 -6.77 6.61
C ALA A 176 16.50 -8.07 5.91
N THR A 177 15.31 -8.55 6.23
CA THR A 177 14.77 -9.80 5.69
C THR A 177 14.08 -9.60 4.34
N LEU A 178 13.29 -8.54 4.18
CA LEU A 178 12.39 -8.36 3.04
C LEU A 178 12.98 -7.47 1.93
N ASN A 179 13.76 -6.44 2.28
CA ASN A 179 14.31 -5.51 1.29
C ASN A 179 15.17 -6.20 0.22
N PRO A 180 16.00 -7.22 0.53
CA PRO A 180 16.79 -7.93 -0.49
C PRO A 180 15.96 -8.67 -1.55
N LEU A 181 14.68 -8.93 -1.28
CA LEU A 181 13.77 -9.63 -2.19
C LEU A 181 13.01 -8.69 -3.14
N ALA A 182 13.15 -7.38 -2.96
CA ALA A 182 12.39 -6.38 -3.71
C ALA A 182 13.27 -5.60 -4.68
N VAL A 183 12.68 -5.29 -5.83
CA VAL A 183 13.28 -4.42 -6.86
C VAL A 183 13.17 -2.95 -6.45
N GLU A 184 12.03 -2.57 -5.87
CA GLU A 184 11.78 -1.23 -5.35
C GLU A 184 10.94 -1.32 -4.07
N ILE A 185 11.14 -0.38 -3.15
CA ILE A 185 10.48 -0.36 -1.84
C ILE A 185 9.93 1.05 -1.62
N VAL A 186 8.70 1.12 -1.13
CA VAL A 186 8.07 2.37 -0.71
C VAL A 186 7.59 2.19 0.73
N GLU A 187 8.26 2.88 1.67
CA GLU A 187 7.81 2.98 3.05
C GLU A 187 6.89 4.18 3.23
N ARG A 188 5.86 4.03 4.04
CA ARG A 188 4.87 5.07 4.33
C ARG A 188 4.74 5.27 5.82
N ASP A 189 4.27 6.46 6.19
CA ASP A 189 3.95 6.79 7.56
C ASP A 189 2.90 5.83 8.15
N SER A 190 2.98 5.68 9.46
CA SER A 190 1.99 4.96 10.24
C SER A 190 0.65 5.69 10.24
N LEU A 191 -0.40 4.97 9.81
CA LEU A 191 -1.80 5.40 9.82
C LEU A 191 -2.45 5.35 11.20
N THR A 192 -1.87 4.60 12.14
CA THR A 192 -2.36 4.44 13.52
C THR A 192 -1.19 4.32 14.48
N ASP A 193 -1.37 4.72 15.74
CA ASP A 193 -0.32 4.71 16.77
C ASP A 193 0.26 3.29 17.02
N ASN A 194 -0.59 2.27 16.86
CA ASN A 194 -0.18 0.88 17.03
C ASN A 194 0.45 0.25 15.79
N MET A 195 0.46 0.93 14.64
CA MET A 195 1.15 0.46 13.44
C MET A 195 2.59 0.93 13.48
N ILE A 196 3.52 -0.02 13.43
CA ILE A 196 4.95 0.27 13.51
C ILE A 196 5.65 0.22 12.17
N TYR A 197 5.06 -0.47 11.18
CA TYR A 197 5.64 -0.59 9.86
C TYR A 197 4.55 -0.66 8.79
N ASN A 198 4.76 0.02 7.66
CA ASN A 198 3.84 0.08 6.53
C ASN A 198 4.65 0.28 5.25
N ALA A 199 4.91 -0.81 4.54
CA ALA A 199 5.73 -0.80 3.34
C ALA A 199 5.02 -1.53 2.19
N ALA A 200 5.25 -1.02 0.98
CA ALA A 200 4.96 -1.70 -0.27
C ALA A 200 6.27 -2.13 -0.91
N TYR A 201 6.26 -3.30 -1.55
CA TYR A 201 7.40 -3.91 -2.21
C TYR A 201 7.01 -4.25 -3.64
N LEU A 202 7.86 -3.86 -4.59
CA LEU A 202 7.77 -4.32 -5.98
C LEU A 202 8.69 -5.53 -6.13
N ILE A 203 8.11 -6.70 -6.31
CA ILE A 203 8.84 -7.97 -6.39
C ILE A 203 8.61 -8.63 -7.76
N PRO A 204 9.50 -9.52 -8.24
CA PRO A 204 9.18 -10.39 -9.36
C PRO A 204 7.90 -11.19 -9.10
N TRP A 205 7.07 -11.38 -10.12
CA TRP A 205 5.75 -12.01 -9.96
C TRP A 205 5.83 -13.40 -9.33
N ASP A 206 6.81 -14.19 -9.77
CA ASP A 206 7.02 -15.58 -9.36
C ASP A 206 7.69 -15.74 -7.99
N ASP A 207 8.27 -14.66 -7.43
CA ASP A 207 8.97 -14.69 -6.14
C ASP A 207 8.02 -14.53 -4.94
N GLU A 208 6.74 -14.27 -5.17
CA GLU A 208 5.78 -14.04 -4.08
C GLU A 208 5.68 -15.20 -3.08
N PRO A 209 5.66 -16.49 -3.47
CA PRO A 209 5.68 -17.58 -2.49
C PRO A 209 6.92 -17.56 -1.58
N HIS A 210 8.08 -17.17 -2.12
CA HIS A 210 9.30 -17.00 -1.33
C HIS A 210 9.20 -15.81 -0.38
N PHE A 211 8.70 -14.67 -0.87
CA PHE A 211 8.45 -13.48 -0.06
C PHE A 211 7.48 -13.77 1.10
N ALA A 212 6.36 -14.44 0.81
CA ALA A 212 5.38 -14.86 1.81
C ALA A 212 6.01 -15.74 2.90
N THR A 213 6.89 -16.68 2.52
CA THR A 213 7.62 -17.54 3.46
C THR A 213 8.53 -16.72 4.40
N GLN A 214 9.16 -15.66 3.91
CA GLN A 214 9.95 -14.76 4.77
C GLN A 214 9.07 -13.96 5.73
N VAL A 215 7.89 -13.49 5.29
CA VAL A 215 6.92 -12.83 6.17
C VAL A 215 6.46 -13.76 7.29
N GLU A 216 6.16 -15.03 6.97
CA GLU A 216 5.82 -16.04 8.00
C GLU A 216 6.99 -16.33 8.95
N SER A 217 8.22 -16.29 8.46
CA SER A 217 9.42 -16.50 9.29
C SER A 217 9.61 -15.35 10.29
N LEU A 218 9.31 -14.12 9.88
CA LEU A 218 9.28 -12.95 10.76
C LEU A 218 8.18 -13.06 11.83
N ASP A 219 6.98 -13.54 11.45
CA ASP A 219 5.91 -13.77 12.44
C ASP A 219 6.35 -14.74 13.54
N LYS A 220 7.01 -15.84 13.14
CA LYS A 220 7.56 -16.85 14.06
C LYS A 220 8.72 -16.30 14.89
N LEU A 221 9.60 -15.49 14.31
CA LEU A 221 10.73 -14.86 15.01
C LEU A 221 10.27 -14.02 16.21
N PHE A 222 9.08 -13.40 16.08
CA PHE A 222 8.48 -12.59 17.13
C PHE A 222 7.39 -13.33 17.92
N ASP A 223 7.37 -14.67 17.89
CA ASP A 223 6.42 -15.52 18.63
C ASP A 223 4.94 -15.12 18.42
N SER A 224 4.59 -14.65 17.22
CA SER A 224 3.26 -14.14 16.85
C SER A 224 2.71 -13.04 17.78
N ARG A 225 3.59 -12.31 18.50
CA ARG A 225 3.20 -11.15 19.32
C ARG A 225 2.85 -9.93 18.48
N LEU A 226 3.41 -9.87 17.27
CA LEU A 226 3.10 -8.84 16.28
C LEU A 226 1.91 -9.29 15.45
N ARG A 227 1.04 -8.37 15.11
CA ARG A 227 0.00 -8.62 14.10
C ARG A 227 0.53 -8.14 12.76
N ILE A 228 0.88 -9.09 11.90
CA ILE A 228 1.33 -8.80 10.53
C ILE A 228 0.13 -8.92 9.58
N ARG A 229 -0.07 -7.91 8.74
CA ARG A 229 -1.00 -7.97 7.60
C ARG A 229 -0.19 -7.95 6.32
N TYR A 230 -0.27 -9.04 5.59
CA TYR A 230 0.32 -9.20 4.28
C TYR A 230 -0.78 -9.13 3.22
N ASN A 231 -0.65 -8.19 2.28
CA ASN A 231 -1.49 -8.14 1.08
C ASN A 231 -0.61 -8.50 -0.12
N ASN A 232 -0.85 -9.66 -0.72
CA ASN A 232 -0.07 -10.10 -1.86
C ASN A 232 -0.69 -9.69 -3.20
N PHE A 233 -1.95 -9.28 -3.25
CA PHE A 233 -2.64 -9.01 -4.50
C PHE A 233 -3.34 -7.66 -4.44
N THR A 234 -2.80 -6.69 -5.18
CA THR A 234 -3.38 -5.36 -5.34
C THR A 234 -2.83 -4.74 -6.62
N ALA A 235 -3.57 -3.81 -7.20
CA ALA A 235 -3.05 -3.01 -8.30
C ALA A 235 -1.86 -2.17 -7.82
N PRO A 236 -0.84 -1.94 -8.65
CA PRO A 236 0.44 -1.39 -8.21
C PRO A 236 0.41 0.14 -7.98
N PHE A 237 -0.50 0.64 -7.13
CA PHE A 237 -0.69 2.06 -6.86
C PHE A 237 0.54 2.75 -6.27
N ASN A 238 1.41 2.02 -5.57
CA ASN A 238 2.61 2.60 -4.97
C ASN A 238 3.75 2.78 -5.99
N PHE A 239 3.75 1.96 -7.04
CA PHE A 239 4.86 1.90 -7.99
C PHE A 239 4.54 2.45 -9.38
N ALA A 240 3.26 2.53 -9.73
CA ALA A 240 2.74 3.09 -10.97
C ALA A 240 2.48 4.62 -10.85
N VAL A 241 3.50 5.35 -10.42
CA VAL A 241 3.43 6.81 -10.27
C VAL A 241 4.56 7.47 -11.04
N PHE A 242 4.28 8.60 -11.69
CA PHE A 242 5.34 9.40 -12.30
C PHE A 242 6.30 9.87 -11.19
N LYS A 243 7.59 9.58 -11.36
CA LYS A 243 8.61 10.19 -10.50
C LYS A 243 8.62 11.69 -10.80
N THR A 244 8.21 12.50 -9.84
CA THR A 244 8.47 13.94 -9.89
C THR A 244 9.96 14.13 -9.64
N SER A 245 10.67 14.58 -10.66
CA SER A 245 12.09 14.96 -10.59
C SER A 245 12.30 16.17 -9.71
#